data_AF-E1YK35-F1
#
_entry.id   AF-E1YK35-F1
#
_cell.length_a   1.000
_cell.length_b   1.000
_cell.length_c   1.000
_cell.angle_alpha   90.00
_cell.angle_beta   90.00
_cell.angle_gamma   90.00
#
_symmetry.space_group_name_H-M   'P 1'
#
loop_
_entity.id
_entity.type
_entity.pdbx_description
1 polymer ?
#
loop_
_entity_poly.entity_id
_entity_poly.type
_entity_poly.pdbx_seq_one_letter_code
_entity_poly.pdbx_strand_id
1 'polypeptide(L)' 'MKAELIIHNKVIDEYSNIIEIKLWKVEKSSDKPHGYKYSLVYIAGSKRVIGYDNAEQKG' A
#
# COMPACT_ATOMS: atom_id res chain seq x y z
N MET A 1 18.29 -4.07 -1.16
CA MET A 1 17.09 -4.44 -1.95
C MET A 1 16.40 -3.19 -2.47
N LYS A 2 16.38 -2.98 -3.79
CA LYS A 2 15.70 -1.84 -4.41
C LYS A 2 14.26 -2.22 -4.70
N ALA A 3 13.29 -1.56 -4.06
CA ALA A 3 11.89 -1.73 -4.38
C ALA A 3 11.55 -0.91 -5.63
N GLU A 4 10.83 -1.50 -6.58
CA GLU A 4 10.35 -0.84 -7.80
C GLU A 4 8.86 -0.57 -7.66
N LEU A 5 8.43 0.69 -7.69
CA LEU A 5 7.01 1.04 -7.65
C LEU A 5 6.37 0.67 -9.00
N ILE A 6 5.43 -0.28 -9.01
CA ILE A 6 4.73 -0.72 -10.22
C ILE A 6 3.35 -0.07 -10.32
N ILE A 7 2.65 0.09 -9.19
CA ILE A 7 1.32 0.73 -9.16
C ILE A 7 1.34 1.83 -8.11
N HIS A 8 0.86 3.01 -8.50
CA HIS A 8 0.51 4.08 -7.58
C HIS A 8 -0.77 4.73 -8.05
N ASN A 9 -1.87 4.35 -7.42
CA ASN A 9 -3.18 4.96 -7.66
C ASN A 9 -3.58 5.77 -6.44
N LYS A 10 -3.94 7.02 -6.66
CA LYS A 10 -4.49 7.90 -5.63
C LYS A 10 -5.80 8.47 -6.15
N VAL A 11 -6.89 8.17 -5.45
CA VAL A 11 -8.24 8.61 -5.79
C VAL A 11 -8.76 9.46 -4.65
N ILE A 12 -9.46 10.53 -4.99
CA ILE A 12 -10.21 11.35 -4.05
C ILE A 12 -11.69 11.08 -4.33
N ASP A 13 -12.44 10.67 -3.31
CA ASP A 13 -13.88 10.40 -3.43
C ASP A 13 -14.70 11.70 -3.37
N GLU A 14 -16.03 11.60 -3.55
CA GLU A 14 -16.97 12.72 -3.51
C GLU A 14 -17.03 13.45 -2.16
N TYR A 15 -16.48 12.83 -1.10
CA TYR A 15 -16.41 13.38 0.26
C TYR A 15 -15.03 13.92 0.61
N SER A 16 -14.14 14.07 -0.38
CA SER A 16 -12.74 14.49 -0.20
C SER A 16 -11.88 13.52 0.64
N ASN A 17 -12.31 12.27 0.80
CA ASN A 17 -11.47 11.24 1.40
C ASN A 17 -10.51 10.68 0.35
N ILE A 18 -9.42 10.08 0.82
CA ILE A 18 -8.36 9.57 -0.05
C ILE A 18 -8.34 8.05 0.01
N ILE A 19 -8.40 7.42 -1.16
CA ILE A 19 -8.02 6.03 -1.36
C ILE A 19 -6.65 6.03 -2.05
N GLU A 20 -5.66 5.42 -1.43
CA GLU A 20 -4.33 5.28 -2.05
C GLU A 20 -3.88 3.82 -2.04
N ILE A 21 -3.47 3.35 -3.22
CA ILE A 21 -2.97 1.99 -3.46
C ILE A 21 -1.56 2.12 -4.02
N LYS A 22 -0.61 1.46 -3.37
CA LYS A 22 0.77 1.33 -3.84
C LYS A 22 1.15 -0.14 -3.90
N LEU A 23 1.77 -0.54 -5.00
CA LEU A 23 2.34 -1.88 -5.19
C LEU A 23 3.79 -1.72 -5.65
N TRP A 24 4.69 -2.42 -4.98
CA TRP A 24 6.10 -2.47 -5.33
C TRP A 24 6.52 -3.90 -5.66
N LYS A 25 7.33 -4.04 -6.70
CA LYS A 25 8.17 -5.23 -6.90
C LYS A 25 9.32 -5.18 -5.92
N VAL A 26 9.59 -6.30 -5.27
CA VAL A 26 10.78 -6.52 -4.45
C VAL A 26 11.40 -7.84 -4.83
N GLU A 27 12.65 -8.05 -4.42
CA GLU A 27 13.26 -9.38 -4.51
C GLU A 27 12.40 -10.39 -3.72
N LYS A 28 12.28 -11.61 -4.27
CA LYS A 28 11.57 -12.68 -3.58
C LYS A 28 12.35 -13.08 -2.35
N SER A 29 11.63 -13.31 -1.27
CA SER A 29 12.17 -13.74 0.01
C SER A 29 11.19 -14.69 0.69
N SER A 30 11.60 -15.32 1.79
CA SER A 30 10.71 -16.21 2.55
C SER A 30 9.45 -15.47 3.07
N ASP A 31 9.59 -14.21 3.46
CA ASP A 31 8.47 -13.36 3.91
C ASP A 31 7.64 -12.79 2.74
N LYS A 32 8.19 -12.77 1.52
CA LYS A 32 7.55 -12.26 0.30
C LYS A 32 7.82 -13.21 -0.86
N PRO A 33 7.22 -14.42 -0.86
CA PRO A 33 7.52 -15.46 -1.85
C PRO A 33 7.17 -15.04 -3.28
N HIS A 34 6.21 -14.13 -3.43
CA HIS A 34 5.80 -13.59 -4.72
C HIS A 34 6.58 -12.33 -5.12
N GLY A 35 7.39 -11.75 -4.23
CA GLY A 35 8.21 -10.57 -4.52
C GLY A 35 7.40 -9.27 -4.62
N TYR A 36 6.36 -9.11 -3.79
CA TYR A 36 5.53 -7.91 -3.78
C TYR A 36 5.38 -7.31 -2.38
N LYS A 37 5.51 -5.99 -2.31
CA LYS A 37 5.02 -5.17 -1.20
C LYS A 37 3.80 -4.38 -1.65
N TYR A 38 2.83 -4.19 -0.79
CA TYR A 38 1.66 -3.36 -1.06
C TYR A 38 1.26 -2.53 0.15
N SER A 39 0.56 -1.45 -0.15
CA SER A 39 -0.11 -0.59 0.82
C SER A 39 -1.44 -0.16 0.22
N LEU A 40 -2.53 -0.45 0.93
CA LEU A 40 -3.86 0.09 0.65
C LEU A 40 -4.29 0.91 1.85
N VAL A 41 -4.61 2.18 1.62
CA VAL A 41 -5.07 3.09 2.67
C VAL A 41 -6.35 3.79 2.27
N TYR A 42 -7.25 3.93 3.24
CA TYR A 42 -8.37 4.86 3.18
C TYR A 42 -8.19 5.90 4.27
N ILE A 43 -8.18 7.17 3.89
CA ILE A 43 -7.98 8.31 4.78
C ILE A 43 -9.24 9.16 4.71
N ALA A 44 -9.95 9.25 5.83
CA ALA A 44 -11.11 10.12 5.97
C ALA A 44 -10.72 11.36 6.79
N GLY A 45 -10.90 12.54 6.20
CA GLY A 45 -10.32 13.78 6.73
C GLY A 45 -8.80 13.65 6.89
N SER A 46 -8.30 13.81 8.13
CA SER A 46 -6.87 13.67 8.45
C SER A 46 -6.50 12.32 9.09
N LYS A 47 -7.42 11.35 9.12
CA LYS A 47 -7.23 10.08 9.82
C LYS A 47 -7.19 8.92 8.83
N ARG A 48 -6.15 8.09 8.90
CA ARG A 48 -6.13 6.78 8.25
C ARG A 48 -7.13 5.86 8.98
N VAL A 49 -8.23 5.55 8.32
CA VAL A 49 -9.32 4.74 8.88
C VAL A 49 -9.26 3.28 8.44
N ILE A 50 -8.70 2.99 7.26
CA ILE A 50 -8.41 1.63 6.81
C ILE A 50 -6.95 1.55 6.38
N GLY A 51 -6.32 0.43 6.71
CA GLY A 51 -4.96 0.14 6.31
C GLY A 51 -4.72 -1.35 6.12
N TYR A 52 -4.29 -1.74 4.92
CA TYR A 52 -3.76 -3.06 4.64
C TYR A 52 -2.37 -2.92 4.03
N ASP A 53 -1.35 -3.17 4.86
CA ASP A 53 0.05 -3.17 4.45
C ASP A 53 0.65 -4.55 4.71
N ASN A 54 1.55 -5.00 3.83
CA ASN A 54 2.41 -6.16 4.10
C ASN A 54 3.90 -5.74 4.27
N ALA A 55 4.14 -4.43 4.36
CA ALA A 55 5.47 -3.84 4.40
C ALA A 55 6.18 -4.08 5.74
N GLU A 56 5.43 -4.04 6.84
CA GLU A 56 5.90 -4.35 8.19
C GLU A 56 4.97 -5.40 8.78
N GLN A 57 5.49 -6.60 9.08
CA GLN A 57 4.72 -7.61 9.80
C GLN A 57 4.49 -7.12 11.24
N LYS A 58 3.40 -6.38 11.42
CA LYS A 58 2.59 -6.38 12.63
C LYS A 58 1.12 -6.40 12.19
N GLY A 59 0.78 -7.44 11.42
CA GLY A 59 -0.62 -7.85 11.31
C GLY A 59 -1.14 -8.27 12.67
#